data_AF-A0A348ZG23-F1
#
_entry.id   AF-A0A348ZG23-F1
#
_cell.length_a   1.000
_cell.length_b   1.000
_cell.length_c   1.000
_cell.angle_alpha   90.00
_cell.angle_beta   90.00
_cell.angle_gamma   90.00
#
_symmetry.space_group_name_H-M   'P 1'
#
loop_
_entity.id
_entity.type
_entity.pdbx_description
1 polymer ?
#
loop_
_entity_poly.entity_id
_entity_poly.type
_entity_poly.pdbx_seq_one_letter_code
_entity_poly.pdbx_strand_id
1 'polypeptide(L)'
;MTNKFETPITNGAQVTLHFSLALTNGDLIDSNFGKKAATFRVGDGNMLPGFEQILLGLRAQDEVDQTIPAAQAFGEPNPRNEQLFPLEKFDHLLEDDLVPTEVGSVV
;
A
#
# COMPACT_ATOMS: atom_id res chain seq x y z
N MET A 1 -26.34 -22.05 -15.57
CA MET A 1 -25.95 -21.35 -14.32
C MET A 1 -24.43 -21.36 -14.29
N THR A 2 -23.78 -20.21 -14.54
CA THR A 2 -22.31 -20.15 -14.62
C THR A 2 -21.75 -20.28 -13.21
N ASN A 3 -20.77 -21.16 -13.02
CA ASN A 3 -20.15 -21.36 -11.73
C ASN A 3 -19.41 -20.07 -11.35
N LYS A 4 -19.79 -19.42 -10.25
CA LYS A 4 -19.27 -18.09 -9.86
C LYS A 4 -17.75 -18.07 -9.66
N PHE A 5 -17.14 -19.25 -9.47
CA PHE A 5 -15.71 -19.46 -9.31
C PHE A 5 -14.92 -19.49 -10.64
N GLU A 6 -15.58 -19.61 -11.80
CA GLU A 6 -14.88 -19.63 -13.10
C GLU A 6 -14.69 -18.24 -13.71
N THR A 7 -15.45 -17.24 -13.25
CA THR A 7 -15.42 -15.89 -13.78
C THR A 7 -14.10 -15.21 -13.41
N PRO A 8 -13.26 -14.82 -14.39
CA PRO A 8 -12.04 -14.09 -14.11
C PRO A 8 -12.37 -12.69 -13.58
N ILE A 9 -11.51 -12.18 -12.69
CA ILE A 9 -11.57 -10.81 -12.22
C ILE A 9 -11.28 -9.87 -13.40
N THR A 10 -12.17 -8.90 -13.61
CA THR A 10 -12.05 -7.85 -14.61
C THR A 10 -12.20 -6.48 -13.95
N ASN A 11 -11.90 -5.41 -14.69
CA ASN A 11 -12.17 -4.06 -14.23
C ASN A 11 -13.66 -3.90 -13.80
N GLY A 12 -13.90 -3.21 -12.70
CA GLY A 12 -15.22 -3.06 -12.10
C GLY A 12 -15.75 -4.28 -11.35
N ALA A 13 -15.03 -5.40 -11.29
CA ALA A 13 -15.42 -6.55 -10.47
C ALA A 13 -15.34 -6.21 -8.97
N GLN A 14 -16.28 -6.73 -8.18
CA GLN A 14 -16.20 -6.66 -6.73
C GLN A 14 -15.43 -7.89 -6.22
N VAL A 15 -14.37 -7.65 -5.46
CA VAL A 15 -13.47 -8.69 -4.96
C VAL A 15 -13.42 -8.64 -3.45
N THR A 16 -13.45 -9.82 -2.82
CA THR A 16 -13.24 -9.99 -1.38
C THR A 16 -12.05 -10.91 -1.17
N LEU A 17 -11.00 -10.44 -0.49
CA LEU A 17 -9.78 -11.22 -0.32
C LEU A 17 -9.04 -10.94 1.00
N HIS A 18 -8.21 -11.90 1.38
CA HIS A 18 -7.16 -11.69 2.37
C HIS A 18 -5.83 -11.37 1.68
N PHE A 19 -5.08 -10.41 2.20
CA PHE A 19 -3.77 -10.04 1.69
C PHE A 19 -2.83 -9.60 2.82
N SER A 20 -1.55 -9.63 2.48
CA SER A 20 -0.47 -9.00 3.23
C SER A 20 0.44 -8.27 2.25
N LEU A 21 0.96 -7.12 2.67
CA LEU A 21 1.96 -6.34 1.95
C LEU A 21 3.16 -6.16 2.85
N ALA A 22 4.35 -6.52 2.34
CA ALA A 22 5.61 -6.34 3.03
C ALA A 22 6.63 -5.66 2.12
N LEU A 23 7.58 -4.97 2.73
CA LEU A 23 8.80 -4.53 2.06
C LEU A 23 9.68 -5.74 1.73
N THR A 24 10.58 -5.58 0.77
CA THR A 24 11.49 -6.65 0.33
C THR A 24 12.49 -7.10 1.41
N ASN A 25 12.67 -6.29 2.45
CA ASN A 25 13.44 -6.63 3.64
C ASN A 25 12.64 -7.46 4.67
N GLY A 26 11.36 -7.74 4.41
CA GLY A 26 10.47 -8.52 5.27
C GLY A 26 9.60 -7.69 6.22
N ASP A 27 9.77 -6.37 6.27
CA ASP A 27 8.97 -5.52 7.14
C ASP A 27 7.52 -5.48 6.65
N LEU A 28 6.59 -5.92 7.52
CA LEU A 28 5.17 -5.96 7.21
C LEU A 28 4.59 -4.54 7.23
N ILE A 29 4.02 -4.10 6.11
CA ILE A 29 3.36 -2.79 5.98
C ILE A 29 1.90 -2.90 6.39
N ASP A 30 1.18 -3.88 5.84
CA ASP A 30 -0.24 -4.11 6.14
C ASP A 30 -0.60 -5.59 5.98
N SER A 31 -1.60 -6.03 6.74
CA SER A 31 -2.17 -7.37 6.64
C SER A 31 -3.60 -7.38 7.15
N ASN A 32 -4.46 -8.15 6.48
CA ASN A 32 -5.82 -8.39 6.94
C ASN A 32 -6.11 -9.84 7.37
N PHE A 33 -5.09 -10.71 7.46
CA PHE A 33 -5.29 -12.10 7.88
C PHE A 33 -5.77 -12.25 9.33
N GLY A 34 -5.54 -11.25 10.17
CA GLY A 34 -6.06 -11.19 11.55
C GLY A 34 -7.46 -10.59 11.70
N LYS A 35 -8.10 -10.16 10.61
CA LYS A 35 -9.40 -9.47 10.61
C LYS A 35 -10.30 -10.00 9.49
N LYS A 36 -11.47 -9.42 9.28
CA LYS A 36 -12.34 -9.78 8.14
C LYS A 36 -11.67 -9.44 6.82
N ALA A 37 -11.91 -10.27 5.80
CA ALA A 37 -11.45 -10.03 4.44
C ALA A 37 -11.89 -8.64 3.95
N ALA A 38 -10.99 -7.94 3.27
CA ALA A 38 -11.29 -6.65 2.66
C ALA A 38 -12.13 -6.87 1.39
N THR A 39 -13.05 -5.95 1.13
CA THR A 39 -13.87 -5.96 -0.09
C THR A 39 -13.80 -4.60 -0.76
N PHE A 40 -13.48 -4.58 -2.05
CA PHE A 40 -13.40 -3.36 -2.86
C PHE A 40 -13.80 -3.66 -4.31
N ARG A 41 -13.87 -2.62 -5.15
CA ARG A 41 -14.15 -2.76 -6.58
C ARG A 41 -12.90 -2.45 -7.38
N VAL A 42 -12.48 -3.37 -8.25
CA VAL A 42 -11.31 -3.15 -9.12
C VAL A 42 -11.52 -1.91 -9.97
N GLY A 43 -10.54 -1.01 -10.00
CA GLY A 43 -10.57 0.25 -10.73
C GLY A 43 -11.21 1.41 -9.98
N ASP A 44 -11.57 1.27 -8.71
CA ASP A 44 -12.12 2.36 -7.89
C ASP A 44 -11.05 3.27 -7.27
N GLY A 45 -9.77 2.89 -7.39
CA GLY A 45 -8.63 3.67 -6.91
C GLY A 45 -8.38 3.52 -5.40
N ASN A 46 -9.06 2.61 -4.72
CA ASN A 46 -8.82 2.34 -3.29
C ASN A 46 -7.54 1.53 -3.06
N MET A 47 -7.06 0.79 -4.06
CA MET A 47 -5.86 -0.05 -3.98
C MET A 47 -4.76 0.45 -4.91
N LEU A 48 -3.53 0.04 -4.63
CA LEU A 48 -2.36 0.39 -5.46
C LEU A 48 -2.56 -0.12 -6.90
N PRO A 49 -2.18 0.64 -7.95
CA PRO A 49 -2.38 0.22 -9.33
C PRO A 49 -1.75 -1.15 -9.66
N GLY A 50 -0.52 -1.39 -9.19
CA GLY A 50 0.16 -2.68 -9.38
C GLY A 50 -0.53 -3.84 -8.65
N PHE A 51 -1.17 -3.55 -7.51
CA PHE A 51 -1.94 -4.54 -6.76
C PHE A 51 -3.18 -4.97 -7.55
N GLU A 52 -3.95 -4.01 -8.08
CA GLU A 52 -5.13 -4.32 -8.89
C GLU A 52 -4.75 -5.06 -10.19
N GLN A 53 -3.63 -4.68 -10.81
CA GLN A 53 -3.17 -5.31 -12.06
C GLN A 53 -2.85 -6.79 -11.89
N ILE A 54 -2.32 -7.20 -10.73
CA ILE A 54 -2.05 -8.61 -10.40
C ILE A 54 -3.36 -9.41 -10.30
N LEU A 55 -4.45 -8.79 -9.82
CA LEU A 55 -5.72 -9.48 -9.64
C LEU A 55 -6.44 -9.77 -10.97
N LEU A 56 -6.18 -8.98 -12.01
CA LEU A 56 -6.86 -9.14 -13.30
C LEU A 56 -6.60 -10.53 -13.90
N GLY A 57 -7.67 -11.24 -14.24
CA GLY A 57 -7.61 -12.59 -14.80
C GLY A 57 -7.56 -13.71 -13.76
N LEU A 58 -7.25 -13.41 -12.48
CA LEU A 58 -7.36 -14.37 -11.39
C LEU A 58 -8.82 -14.74 -11.13
N ARG A 59 -9.02 -15.85 -10.45
CA ARG A 59 -10.33 -16.40 -10.07
C ARG A 59 -10.43 -16.51 -8.56
N ALA A 60 -11.66 -16.68 -8.09
CA ALA A 60 -11.88 -16.94 -6.67
C ALA A 60 -11.17 -18.23 -6.27
N GLN A 61 -10.52 -18.21 -5.09
CA GLN A 61 -9.63 -19.26 -4.56
C GLN A 61 -8.20 -19.27 -5.13
N ASP A 62 -7.88 -18.43 -6.13
CA ASP A 62 -6.47 -18.28 -6.52
C ASP A 62 -5.67 -17.61 -5.39
N GLU A 63 -4.46 -18.10 -5.18
CA GLU A 63 -3.45 -17.49 -4.30
C GLU A 63 -2.30 -16.98 -5.16
N VAL A 64 -1.77 -15.81 -4.81
CA VAL A 64 -0.70 -15.16 -5.56
C VAL A 64 0.25 -14.45 -4.61
N ASP A 65 1.54 -14.61 -4.89
CA ASP A 65 2.62 -13.87 -4.23
C ASP A 65 3.48 -13.25 -5.34
N GLN A 66 3.52 -11.91 -5.36
CA GLN A 66 4.18 -11.13 -6.40
C GLN A 66 4.80 -9.87 -5.79
N THR A 67 5.97 -9.52 -6.31
CA THR A 67 6.61 -8.25 -5.99
C THR A 67 6.10 -7.16 -6.92
N ILE A 68 5.59 -6.06 -6.35
CA ILE A 68 5.13 -4.89 -7.10
C ILE A 68 6.28 -3.89 -7.20
N PRO A 69 6.67 -3.44 -8.41
CA PRO A 69 7.67 -2.38 -8.57
C PRO A 69 7.22 -1.08 -7.88
N ALA A 70 8.16 -0.30 -7.35
CA ALA A 70 7.85 0.93 -6.62
C ALA A 70 6.99 1.90 -7.45
N ALA A 71 7.32 2.10 -8.74
CA ALA A 71 6.51 2.87 -9.70
C ALA A 71 5.02 2.46 -9.81
N GLN A 72 4.65 1.23 -9.46
CA GLN A 72 3.26 0.73 -9.48
C GLN A 72 2.66 0.58 -8.06
N ALA A 73 3.45 0.87 -7.02
CA ALA A 73 3.06 0.90 -5.62
C ALA A 73 3.08 2.35 -5.10
N PHE A 74 4.09 2.72 -4.31
CA PHE A 74 4.19 4.02 -3.65
C PHE A 74 4.97 5.09 -4.44
N GLY A 75 5.39 4.76 -5.66
CA GLY A 75 6.23 5.60 -6.50
C GLY A 75 7.72 5.39 -6.24
N GLU A 76 8.53 5.85 -7.18
CA GLU A 76 9.98 5.90 -7.00
C GLU A 76 10.36 6.99 -5.97
N PRO A 77 11.48 6.82 -5.24
CA PRO A 77 12.03 7.90 -4.42
C PRO A 77 12.16 9.16 -5.26
N ASN A 78 11.57 10.25 -4.79
CA ASN A 78 11.63 11.54 -5.46
C ASN A 78 12.66 12.41 -4.74
N PRO A 79 13.83 12.70 -5.35
CA PRO A 79 14.86 13.55 -4.73
C PRO A 79 14.35 14.96 -4.41
N ARG A 80 13.26 15.41 -5.04
CA ARG A 80 12.64 16.71 -4.74
C ARG A 80 11.83 16.71 -3.43
N ASN A 81 11.54 15.54 -2.88
CA ASN A 81 10.94 15.42 -1.55
C ASN A 81 11.99 15.62 -0.45
N GLU A 82 13.28 15.45 -0.76
CA GLU A 82 14.39 15.80 0.12
C GLU A 82 14.67 17.29 0.00
N GLN A 83 14.56 18.02 1.11
CA GLN A 83 14.69 19.46 1.14
C GLN A 83 15.53 19.90 2.32
N LEU A 84 16.38 20.91 2.08
CA LEU A 84 17.14 21.60 3.11
C LEU A 84 16.41 22.89 3.47
N PHE A 85 16.16 23.06 4.77
CA PHE A 85 15.50 24.22 5.32
C PHE A 85 16.39 24.82 6.42
N PRO A 86 16.38 26.16 6.59
CA PRO A 86 17.00 26.80 7.74
C PRO A 86 16.42 26.24 9.05
N LEU A 87 17.26 26.04 10.06
CA LEU A 87 16.87 25.44 11.34
C LEU A 87 15.79 26.27 12.04
N GLU A 88 15.86 27.60 11.89
CA GLU A 88 14.96 28.57 12.51
C GLU A 88 13.49 28.36 12.10
N LYS A 89 13.24 27.70 10.96
CA LYS A 89 11.88 27.33 10.54
C LYS A 89 11.23 26.30 11.46
N PHE A 90 12.03 25.59 12.25
CA PHE A 90 11.59 24.52 13.13
C PHE A 90 11.80 24.85 14.61
N ASP A 91 12.14 26.10 14.97
CA ASP A 91 12.37 26.50 16.38
C ASP A 91 11.23 26.04 17.30
N HIS A 92 9.98 26.26 16.88
CA HIS A 92 8.78 25.83 17.60
C HIS A 92 8.59 24.29 17.77
N LEU A 93 9.29 23.46 17.00
CA LEU A 93 9.29 21.99 17.11
C LEU A 93 10.52 21.47 17.87
N LEU A 94 11.55 22.29 17.99
CA LEU A 94 12.78 21.98 18.73
C LEU A 94 12.66 22.36 20.21
N GLU A 95 11.80 23.32 20.52
CA GLU A 95 11.49 23.78 21.89
C GLU A 95 10.43 22.93 22.60
N ASP A 96 9.90 21.87 21.96
CA ASP A 96 9.00 20.92 22.64
C ASP A 96 9.81 19.96 23.53
N ASP A 97 9.90 20.30 24.82
CA ASP A 97 10.58 19.51 25.85
C ASP A 97 10.02 18.08 26.01
N LEU A 98 8.82 17.78 25.47
CA LEU A 98 8.19 16.46 25.57
C LEU A 98 8.51 15.57 24.35
N VAL A 99 8.78 16.16 23.18
CA VAL A 99 9.12 15.44 21.93
C VAL A 99 10.26 16.17 21.20
N PRO A 100 11.51 16.00 21.63
CA PRO A 100 12.64 16.65 20.97
C PRO A 100 12.77 16.14 19.53
N THR A 101 12.85 17.07 18.57
CA THR A 101 13.10 16.73 17.18
C THR A 101 14.56 16.29 17.00
N GLU A 102 14.78 15.06 16.56
CA GLU A 102 16.10 14.46 16.30
C GLU A 102 16.15 13.74 14.93
N VAL A 103 17.32 13.21 14.57
CA VAL A 103 17.47 12.46 13.31
C VAL A 103 16.57 11.22 13.34
N GLY A 104 15.63 11.17 12.42
CA GLY A 104 14.63 10.09 12.33
C GLY A 104 13.25 10.46 12.88
N SER A 105 13.09 11.63 13.49
CA SER A 105 11.78 12.12 13.91
C SER A 105 10.86 12.38 12.71
N VAL A 106 9.59 11.99 12.85
CA VAL A 106 8.51 12.40 11.96
C VAL A 106 7.78 13.55 12.65
N VAL A 107 7.97 14.76 12.11
CA VAL A 107 7.43 16.02 12.64
C VAL A 107 6.32 16.59 11.77
#